data_AF-A0A7X7Z633-F1
#
_entry.id   AF-A0A7X7Z633-F1
#
_cell.length_a   1.000
_cell.length_b   1.000
_cell.length_c   1.000
_cell.angle_alpha   90.00
_cell.angle_beta   90.00
_cell.angle_gamma   90.00
#
_symmetry.space_group_name_H-M   'P 1'
#
loop_
_entity.id
_entity.type
_entity.pdbx_description
1 polymer ?
#
loop_
_entity_poly.entity_id
_entity_poly.type
_entity_poly.pdbx_seq_one_letter_code
_entity_poly.pdbx_strand_id
1 'polypeptide(L)'
;MEPQPEHRRHHKKKKRKWREWFKKYFRTIQEPLYNFLYFLNLRPVPYDPFLDHDRFTHEDTQIMRIQRYMVYAFNSIILYIIAYITAYLIYQLAVILTASFFDIDSVLYYYEVMFPIGNASPKWNQWNIITITLAGPLVSLLGGILWYRVLMRKARHPIMKLFYLWLSFHSFNMFFGAFVAGVITDQGFGYVANWLYMGIALKMLFSLIALGIMAYIGWRAARHVLATSNSPQRINRKNRPYFILNQTILPWLVGSAIMLWIKVPNKMPQHENIIVYDGIILGAMAFLSIAPLFNWKAKPFESKFSASRKKTGFVWAYLLAAIFLILLYRFGLERGLHFLIKISFSISLYR
;
A
#
# COMPACT_ATOMS: atom_id res chain seq x y z
N MET A 1 2.40 59.93 17.43
CA MET A 1 2.21 59.49 16.03
C MET A 1 1.21 58.34 16.02
N GLU A 2 -0.06 58.65 15.77
CA GLU A 2 -1.11 57.63 15.61
C GLU A 2 -0.89 56.86 14.30
N PRO A 3 -0.90 55.52 14.31
CA PRO A 3 -0.77 54.75 13.09
C PRO A 3 -2.02 54.95 12.21
N GLN A 4 -1.79 55.40 10.98
CA GLN A 4 -2.82 55.71 9.98
C GLN A 4 -3.86 54.57 9.82
N PRO A 5 -5.15 54.91 9.61
CA PRO A 5 -6.27 53.97 9.64
C PRO A 5 -6.28 52.91 8.51
N GLU A 6 -5.45 53.06 7.47
CA GLU A 6 -5.35 52.08 6.38
C GLU A 6 -4.72 50.75 6.82
N HIS A 7 -3.75 50.77 7.72
CA HIS A 7 -3.05 49.56 8.15
C HIS A 7 -3.96 48.61 8.95
N ARG A 8 -4.98 49.15 9.65
CA ARG A 8 -5.97 48.36 10.41
C ARG A 8 -6.98 47.63 9.51
N ARG A 9 -7.32 48.16 8.33
CA ARG A 9 -8.28 47.53 7.40
C ARG A 9 -7.69 46.28 6.72
N HIS A 10 -6.41 46.33 6.35
CA HIS A 10 -5.73 45.19 5.73
C HIS A 10 -5.60 43.98 6.68
N HIS A 11 -5.31 44.24 7.96
CA HIS A 11 -5.19 43.19 8.97
C HIS A 11 -6.52 42.46 9.24
N LYS A 12 -7.65 43.19 9.24
CA LYS A 12 -8.99 42.61 9.40
C LYS A 12 -9.39 41.72 8.20
N LYS A 13 -9.09 42.13 6.96
CA LYS A 13 -9.35 41.30 5.75
C LYS A 13 -8.54 39.99 5.76
N LYS A 14 -7.27 40.03 6.14
CA LYS A 14 -6.40 38.83 6.18
C LYS A 14 -6.89 37.83 7.24
N LYS A 15 -7.29 38.29 8.44
CA LYS A 15 -7.88 37.45 9.49
C LYS A 15 -9.19 36.79 9.06
N ARG A 16 -10.04 37.48 8.28
CA ARG A 16 -11.31 36.94 7.80
C ARG A 16 -11.11 35.83 6.75
N LYS A 17 -10.22 36.04 5.77
CA LYS A 17 -9.84 35.00 4.80
C LYS A 17 -9.28 33.74 5.48
N TRP A 18 -8.44 33.92 6.50
CA TRP A 18 -7.86 32.80 7.24
C TRP A 18 -8.93 32.01 8.01
N ARG A 19 -9.89 32.69 8.67
CA ARG A 19 -11.04 32.04 9.34
C ARG A 19 -11.95 31.30 8.37
N GLU A 20 -12.23 31.85 7.18
CA GLU A 20 -13.05 31.20 6.16
C GLU A 20 -12.33 29.96 5.58
N TRP A 21 -11.02 30.06 5.32
CA TRP A 21 -10.20 28.92 4.90
C TRP A 21 -10.17 27.82 5.97
N PHE A 22 -9.96 28.18 7.24
CA PHE A 22 -9.96 27.23 8.36
C PHE A 22 -11.33 26.58 8.55
N LYS A 23 -12.43 27.34 8.48
CA LYS A 23 -13.79 26.78 8.53
C LYS A 23 -14.06 25.82 7.38
N LYS A 24 -13.61 26.15 6.16
CA LYS A 24 -13.77 25.27 4.99
C LYS A 24 -12.95 23.99 5.14
N TYR A 25 -11.72 24.08 5.63
CA TYR A 25 -10.86 22.95 5.90
C TYR A 25 -11.41 22.08 7.03
N PHE A 26 -11.84 22.69 8.14
CA PHE A 26 -12.40 21.98 9.29
C PHE A 26 -13.73 21.30 8.98
N ARG A 27 -14.62 21.93 8.20
CA ARG A 27 -15.82 21.26 7.67
C ARG A 27 -15.48 20.04 6.80
N THR A 28 -14.38 20.12 6.04
CA THR A 28 -13.91 19.00 5.22
C THR A 28 -13.40 17.83 6.06
N ILE A 29 -12.96 18.07 7.31
CA ILE A 29 -12.51 17.04 8.26
C ILE A 29 -13.65 16.57 9.18
N GLN A 30 -14.56 17.46 9.59
CA GLN A 30 -15.72 17.11 10.40
C GLN A 30 -16.64 16.13 9.68
N GLU A 31 -17.01 16.37 8.41
CA GLU A 31 -17.87 15.47 7.65
C GLU A 31 -17.42 13.99 7.68
N PRO A 32 -16.13 13.65 7.43
CA PRO A 32 -15.62 12.28 7.56
C PRO A 32 -15.73 11.71 8.97
N LEU A 33 -15.46 12.51 10.00
CA LEU A 33 -15.49 12.06 11.40
C LEU A 33 -16.94 11.83 11.87
N TYR A 34 -17.85 12.72 11.50
CA TYR A 34 -19.30 12.56 11.70
C TYR A 34 -19.84 11.31 11.01
N ASN A 35 -19.36 10.98 9.81
CA ASN A 35 -19.78 9.77 9.09
C ASN A 35 -19.08 8.50 9.61
N PHE A 36 -17.89 8.60 10.18
CA PHE A 36 -17.25 7.49 10.91
C PHE A 36 -18.06 7.14 12.17
N LEU A 37 -18.53 8.14 12.92
CA LEU A 37 -19.45 7.94 14.04
C LEU A 37 -20.79 7.34 13.56
N TYR A 38 -21.29 7.74 12.38
CA TYR A 38 -22.43 7.07 11.74
C TYR A 38 -22.14 5.60 11.39
N PHE A 39 -20.96 5.28 10.86
CA PHE A 39 -20.53 3.90 10.61
C PHE A 39 -20.51 3.06 11.91
N LEU A 40 -20.16 3.68 13.04
CA LEU A 40 -20.28 3.09 14.38
C LEU A 40 -21.73 3.03 14.91
N ASN A 41 -22.72 3.32 14.06
CA ASN A 41 -24.15 3.32 14.35
C ASN A 41 -24.57 4.36 15.42
N LEU A 42 -23.80 5.45 15.59
CA LEU A 42 -24.03 6.44 16.66
C LEU A 42 -24.98 7.60 16.26
N ARG A 43 -25.58 7.62 15.05
CA ARG A 43 -26.58 8.63 14.63
C ARG A 43 -27.47 8.21 13.44
N PRO A 44 -28.63 8.88 13.21
CA PRO A 44 -29.44 8.75 11.98
C PRO A 44 -29.03 9.71 10.83
N VAL A 45 -29.48 9.40 9.61
CA VAL A 45 -28.88 9.63 8.26
C VAL A 45 -29.02 11.06 7.66
N PRO A 46 -28.04 11.57 6.86
CA PRO A 46 -28.27 12.67 5.91
C PRO A 46 -28.18 12.27 4.41
N TYR A 47 -28.97 12.98 3.58
CA TYR A 47 -29.22 12.92 2.11
C TYR A 47 -28.05 12.53 1.18
N ASP A 48 -28.28 11.62 0.22
CA ASP A 48 -27.31 11.06 -0.75
C ASP A 48 -27.47 11.66 -2.18
N PRO A 49 -26.58 12.57 -2.63
CA PRO A 49 -26.70 13.24 -3.93
C PRO A 49 -26.18 12.44 -5.13
N PHE A 50 -25.82 11.16 -4.96
CA PHE A 50 -25.09 10.37 -5.97
C PHE A 50 -25.94 9.35 -6.72
N LEU A 51 -27.18 9.13 -6.30
CA LEU A 51 -28.16 8.36 -7.05
C LEU A 51 -29.09 9.36 -7.74
N ASP A 52 -29.01 9.48 -9.07
CA ASP A 52 -30.12 10.04 -9.83
C ASP A 52 -31.34 9.16 -9.52
N HIS A 53 -32.35 9.70 -8.84
CA HIS A 53 -33.55 8.95 -8.51
C HIS A 53 -34.20 8.30 -9.75
N ASP A 54 -33.98 8.90 -10.93
CA ASP A 54 -34.53 8.42 -12.20
C ASP A 54 -33.76 7.24 -12.82
N ARG A 55 -32.52 6.94 -12.36
CA ARG A 55 -31.68 5.87 -12.93
C ARG A 55 -31.57 4.62 -12.06
N PHE A 56 -31.98 4.67 -10.80
CA PHE A 56 -31.75 3.61 -9.83
C PHE A 56 -33.05 3.07 -9.25
N THR A 57 -33.17 1.74 -9.23
CA THR A 57 -34.37 1.07 -8.71
C THR A 57 -34.35 1.06 -7.17
N HIS A 58 -35.52 0.91 -6.54
CA HIS A 58 -35.61 0.79 -5.08
C HIS A 58 -34.74 -0.36 -4.52
N GLU A 59 -34.57 -1.44 -5.29
CA GLU A 59 -33.67 -2.56 -4.95
C GLU A 59 -32.20 -2.13 -4.82
N ASP A 60 -31.75 -1.16 -5.64
CA ASP A 60 -30.36 -0.66 -5.61
C ASP A 60 -30.03 0.12 -4.34
N THR A 61 -31.04 0.52 -3.56
CA THR A 61 -30.88 1.24 -2.29
C THR A 61 -30.84 0.32 -1.07
N GLN A 62 -31.17 -0.97 -1.24
CA GLN A 62 -31.19 -1.92 -0.15
C GLN A 62 -29.78 -2.33 0.31
N ILE A 63 -29.68 -2.67 1.59
CA ILE A 63 -28.44 -3.20 2.17
C ILE A 63 -28.20 -4.60 1.59
N MET A 64 -26.98 -4.85 1.11
CA MET A 64 -26.66 -6.16 0.58
C MET A 64 -26.56 -7.22 1.67
N ARG A 65 -26.96 -8.46 1.32
CA ARG A 65 -26.73 -9.65 2.17
C ARG A 65 -25.24 -9.85 2.45
N ILE A 66 -24.92 -10.24 3.68
CA ILE A 66 -23.54 -10.45 4.16
C ILE A 66 -22.73 -11.44 3.31
N GLN A 67 -23.37 -12.49 2.81
CA GLN A 67 -22.77 -13.49 1.93
C GLN A 67 -22.14 -12.87 0.66
N ARG A 68 -22.75 -11.80 0.12
CA ARG A 68 -22.20 -11.14 -1.08
C ARG A 68 -20.92 -10.38 -0.75
N TYR A 69 -20.80 -9.80 0.45
CA TYR A 69 -19.58 -9.13 0.90
C TYR A 69 -18.43 -10.11 1.09
N MET A 70 -18.71 -11.31 1.61
CA MET A 70 -17.70 -12.35 1.80
C MET A 70 -17.01 -12.77 0.50
N VAL A 71 -17.72 -12.79 -0.63
CA VAL A 71 -17.11 -13.10 -1.94
C VAL A 71 -16.06 -12.05 -2.34
N TYR A 72 -16.32 -10.76 -2.06
CA TYR A 72 -15.34 -9.70 -2.33
C TYR A 72 -14.13 -9.79 -1.43
N ALA A 73 -14.38 -9.98 -0.13
CA ALA A 73 -13.31 -10.19 0.83
C ALA A 73 -12.42 -11.36 0.42
N PHE A 74 -13.01 -12.50 0.08
CA PHE A 74 -12.29 -13.68 -0.36
C PHE A 74 -11.44 -13.42 -1.61
N ASN A 75 -12.05 -12.87 -2.68
CA ASN A 75 -11.32 -12.57 -3.91
C ASN A 75 -10.20 -11.55 -3.67
N SER A 76 -10.43 -10.58 -2.78
CA SER A 76 -9.44 -9.57 -2.44
C SER A 76 -8.30 -10.14 -1.58
N ILE A 77 -8.57 -11.05 -0.65
CA ILE A 77 -7.54 -11.78 0.14
C ILE A 77 -6.63 -12.58 -0.79
N ILE A 78 -7.20 -13.30 -1.76
CA ILE A 78 -6.41 -14.06 -2.74
C ILE A 78 -5.48 -13.14 -3.52
N LEU A 79 -6.02 -12.04 -4.05
CA LEU A 79 -5.21 -11.10 -4.83
C LEU A 79 -4.19 -10.34 -3.97
N TYR A 80 -4.50 -10.07 -2.71
CA TYR A 80 -3.56 -9.55 -1.72
C TYR A 80 -2.33 -10.46 -1.61
N ILE A 81 -2.55 -11.76 -1.40
CA ILE A 81 -1.47 -12.75 -1.26
C ILE A 81 -0.62 -12.82 -2.53
N ILE A 82 -1.26 -12.96 -3.70
CA ILE A 82 -0.53 -13.02 -4.98
C ILE A 82 0.28 -11.74 -5.21
N ALA A 83 -0.31 -10.58 -4.95
CA ALA A 83 0.35 -9.30 -5.09
C ALA A 83 1.51 -9.11 -4.10
N TYR A 84 1.37 -9.56 -2.86
CA TYR A 84 2.43 -9.55 -1.86
C TYR A 84 3.64 -10.36 -2.34
N ILE A 85 3.42 -11.63 -2.72
CA ILE A 85 4.49 -12.52 -3.17
C ILE A 85 5.18 -11.92 -4.40
N THR A 86 4.39 -11.40 -5.35
CA THR A 86 4.94 -10.75 -6.56
C THR A 86 5.80 -9.54 -6.21
N ALA A 87 5.31 -8.63 -5.35
CA ALA A 87 6.05 -7.45 -4.93
C ALA A 87 7.32 -7.81 -4.14
N TYR A 88 7.24 -8.82 -3.27
CA TYR A 88 8.39 -9.34 -2.52
C TYR A 88 9.46 -9.89 -3.45
N LEU A 89 9.10 -10.73 -4.43
CA LEU A 89 10.07 -11.29 -5.37
C LEU A 89 10.73 -10.20 -6.24
N ILE A 90 9.98 -9.20 -6.68
CA ILE A 90 10.54 -8.05 -7.39
C ILE A 90 11.53 -7.27 -6.51
N TYR A 91 11.16 -7.02 -5.24
CA TYR A 91 12.01 -6.37 -4.26
C TYR A 91 13.32 -7.15 -4.07
N GLN A 92 13.24 -8.45 -3.80
CA GLN A 92 14.41 -9.26 -3.52
C GLN A 92 15.29 -9.44 -4.77
N LEU A 93 14.68 -9.58 -5.95
CA LEU A 93 15.44 -9.65 -7.20
C LEU A 93 16.28 -8.39 -7.41
N ALA A 94 15.74 -7.19 -7.14
CA ALA A 94 16.49 -5.95 -7.23
C ALA A 94 17.69 -5.91 -6.26
N VAL A 95 17.49 -6.35 -5.02
CA VAL A 95 18.56 -6.47 -4.02
C VAL A 95 19.64 -7.45 -4.48
N ILE A 96 19.26 -8.65 -4.93
CA ILE A 96 20.17 -9.72 -5.37
C ILE A 96 20.99 -9.28 -6.59
N LEU A 97 20.35 -8.67 -7.61
CA LEU A 97 21.02 -8.18 -8.80
C LEU A 97 22.01 -7.06 -8.46
N THR A 98 21.67 -6.21 -7.50
CA THR A 98 22.54 -5.12 -7.05
C THR A 98 23.74 -5.67 -6.25
N ALA A 99 23.53 -6.65 -5.38
CA ALA A 99 24.60 -7.33 -4.67
C ALA A 99 25.56 -8.06 -5.63
N SER A 100 25.00 -8.73 -6.64
CA SER A 100 25.75 -9.40 -7.71
C SER A 100 26.65 -8.45 -8.50
N PHE A 101 26.24 -7.19 -8.69
CA PHE A 101 27.06 -6.15 -9.32
C PHE A 101 28.31 -5.79 -8.50
N PHE A 102 28.30 -6.04 -7.19
CA PHE A 102 29.44 -5.84 -6.29
C PHE A 102 30.17 -7.16 -5.95
N ASP A 103 29.94 -8.21 -6.74
CA ASP A 103 30.46 -9.57 -6.50
C ASP A 103 30.07 -10.13 -5.13
N ILE A 104 28.89 -9.79 -4.62
CA ILE A 104 28.35 -10.34 -3.37
C ILE A 104 27.30 -11.39 -3.71
N ASP A 105 27.65 -12.65 -3.45
CA ASP A 105 26.72 -13.76 -3.62
C ASP A 105 25.50 -13.59 -2.71
N SER A 106 24.36 -14.13 -3.13
CA SER A 106 23.10 -14.00 -2.39
C SER A 106 22.37 -15.34 -2.35
N VAL A 107 21.70 -15.61 -1.22
CA VAL A 107 20.83 -16.77 -1.04
C VAL A 107 19.44 -16.27 -0.71
N LEU A 108 18.48 -16.53 -1.60
CA LEU A 108 17.09 -16.15 -1.42
C LEU A 108 16.34 -17.22 -0.63
N TYR A 109 15.95 -16.90 0.60
CA TYR A 109 14.97 -17.67 1.36
C TYR A 109 13.58 -17.04 1.22
N TYR A 110 12.54 -17.75 1.66
CA TYR A 110 11.19 -17.17 1.68
C TYR A 110 11.08 -16.01 2.68
N TYR A 111 11.85 -16.03 3.77
CA TYR A 111 11.76 -15.02 4.82
C TYR A 111 12.70 -13.82 4.56
N GLU A 112 13.90 -14.04 4.02
CA GLU A 112 14.89 -12.99 3.76
C GLU A 112 15.85 -13.34 2.62
N VAL A 113 16.67 -12.36 2.21
CA VAL A 113 17.87 -12.60 1.40
C VAL A 113 19.07 -12.61 2.35
N MET A 114 19.82 -13.70 2.33
CA MET A 114 21.04 -13.88 3.09
C MET A 114 22.26 -13.61 2.20
N PHE A 115 23.26 -12.94 2.76
CA PHE A 115 24.55 -12.73 2.11
C PHE A 115 25.62 -13.58 2.80
N PRO A 116 26.14 -14.65 2.17
CA PRO A 116 27.10 -15.58 2.78
C PRO A 116 28.54 -15.00 2.79
N ILE A 117 28.67 -13.71 3.11
CA ILE A 117 29.95 -13.04 3.30
C ILE A 117 30.01 -12.50 4.73
N GLY A 118 31.13 -12.73 5.42
CA GLY A 118 31.30 -12.29 6.80
C GLY A 118 31.22 -10.76 6.93
N ASN A 119 30.80 -10.28 8.10
CA ASN A 119 30.67 -8.84 8.39
C ASN A 119 31.98 -8.06 8.25
N ALA A 120 33.13 -8.74 8.38
CA ALA A 120 34.46 -8.15 8.21
C ALA A 120 34.94 -8.10 6.74
N SER A 121 34.11 -8.52 5.79
CA SER A 121 34.48 -8.49 4.36
C SER A 121 34.70 -7.06 3.88
N PRO A 122 35.79 -6.77 3.13
CA PRO A 122 36.03 -5.44 2.57
C PRO A 122 34.97 -5.02 1.54
N LYS A 123 34.14 -5.97 1.07
CA LYS A 123 33.00 -5.69 0.20
C LYS A 123 31.89 -4.91 0.92
N TRP A 124 31.84 -4.95 2.26
CA TRP A 124 30.90 -4.17 3.06
C TRP A 124 31.43 -2.78 3.36
N ASN A 125 31.60 -1.98 2.31
CA ASN A 125 31.82 -0.54 2.47
C ASN A 125 30.46 0.20 2.50
N GLN A 126 30.48 1.45 2.98
CA GLN A 126 29.29 2.29 3.09
C GLN A 126 28.48 2.38 1.79
N TRP A 127 29.16 2.52 0.65
CA TRP A 127 28.51 2.64 -0.66
C TRP A 127 27.73 1.39 -1.04
N ASN A 128 28.34 0.21 -0.88
CA ASN A 128 27.72 -1.07 -1.20
C ASN A 128 26.52 -1.34 -0.29
N ILE A 129 26.66 -1.07 1.02
CA ILE A 129 25.57 -1.25 1.98
C ILE A 129 24.37 -0.37 1.61
N ILE A 130 24.60 0.92 1.35
CA ILE A 130 23.55 1.85 0.96
C ILE A 130 22.90 1.39 -0.34
N THR A 131 23.70 1.10 -1.38
CA THR A 131 23.20 0.79 -2.73
C THR A 131 22.38 -0.51 -2.75
N ILE A 132 22.90 -1.59 -2.17
CA ILE A 132 22.22 -2.89 -2.11
C ILE A 132 20.91 -2.79 -1.32
N THR A 133 20.96 -2.14 -0.15
CA THR A 133 19.79 -2.01 0.73
C THR A 133 18.73 -1.09 0.13
N LEU A 134 19.13 -0.04 -0.60
CA LEU A 134 18.22 0.94 -1.19
C LEU A 134 17.59 0.46 -2.51
N ALA A 135 18.20 -0.50 -3.21
CA ALA A 135 17.73 -0.99 -4.50
C ALA A 135 16.30 -1.55 -4.46
N GLY A 136 16.02 -2.47 -3.52
CA GLY A 136 14.68 -3.05 -3.34
C GLY A 136 13.58 -2.01 -3.08
N PRO A 137 13.76 -1.11 -2.10
CA PRO A 137 12.82 -0.02 -1.85
C PRO A 137 12.62 0.86 -3.08
N LEU A 138 13.69 1.31 -3.76
CA LEU A 138 13.56 2.20 -4.91
C LEU A 138 12.81 1.54 -6.07
N VAL A 139 13.13 0.29 -6.40
CA VAL A 139 12.41 -0.46 -7.43
C VAL A 139 10.93 -0.61 -7.06
N SER A 140 10.64 -0.82 -5.77
CA SER A 140 9.25 -0.90 -5.29
C SER A 140 8.53 0.44 -5.37
N LEU A 141 9.19 1.57 -5.10
CA LEU A 141 8.59 2.89 -5.29
C LEU A 141 8.23 3.14 -6.76
N LEU A 142 9.17 2.86 -7.67
CA LEU A 142 8.97 3.02 -9.12
C LEU A 142 7.86 2.09 -9.63
N GLY A 143 7.89 0.82 -9.21
CA GLY A 143 6.85 -0.17 -9.49
C GLY A 143 5.49 0.31 -8.99
N GLY A 144 5.39 0.76 -7.73
CA GLY A 144 4.15 1.30 -7.16
C GLY A 144 3.56 2.43 -7.99
N ILE A 145 4.38 3.38 -8.46
CA ILE A 145 3.96 4.46 -9.35
C ILE A 145 3.47 3.90 -10.69
N LEU A 146 4.22 2.99 -11.31
CA LEU A 146 3.88 2.37 -12.60
C LEU A 146 2.54 1.60 -12.54
N TRP A 147 2.39 0.72 -11.55
CA TRP A 147 1.18 -0.07 -11.36
C TRP A 147 -0.05 0.82 -11.08
N TYR A 148 0.11 1.82 -10.20
CA TYR A 148 -0.98 2.70 -9.77
C TYR A 148 -1.41 3.69 -10.85
N ARG A 149 -0.46 4.30 -11.57
CA ARG A 149 -0.75 5.37 -12.55
C ARG A 149 -1.03 4.84 -13.95
N VAL A 150 -0.31 3.81 -14.39
CA VAL A 150 -0.34 3.34 -15.78
C VAL A 150 -1.21 2.10 -15.91
N LEU A 151 -0.84 1.00 -15.25
CA LEU A 151 -1.53 -0.28 -15.47
C LEU A 151 -2.96 -0.29 -14.92
N MET A 152 -3.18 0.32 -13.75
CA MET A 152 -4.51 0.47 -13.16
C MET A 152 -5.52 1.10 -14.12
N ARG A 153 -5.09 2.11 -14.89
CA ARG A 153 -5.96 2.83 -15.84
C ARG A 153 -6.24 2.03 -17.10
N LYS A 154 -5.33 1.13 -17.48
CA LYS A 154 -5.48 0.26 -18.66
C LYS A 154 -6.28 -1.00 -18.37
N ALA A 155 -6.34 -1.43 -17.10
CA ALA A 155 -7.07 -2.61 -16.69
C ALA A 155 -8.59 -2.43 -16.91
N ARG A 156 -9.18 -3.26 -17.78
CA ARG A 156 -10.63 -3.23 -18.05
C ARG A 156 -11.43 -4.05 -17.06
N HIS A 157 -10.91 -5.22 -16.67
CA HIS A 157 -11.60 -6.13 -15.76
C HIS A 157 -11.40 -5.72 -14.29
N PRO A 158 -12.45 -5.74 -13.46
CA PRO A 158 -12.34 -5.31 -12.06
C PRO A 158 -11.39 -6.14 -11.20
N ILE A 159 -11.24 -7.43 -11.53
CA ILE A 159 -10.28 -8.29 -10.85
C ILE A 159 -8.83 -7.89 -11.16
N MET A 160 -8.53 -7.48 -12.40
CA MET A 160 -7.22 -6.96 -12.77
C MET A 160 -6.94 -5.61 -12.12
N LYS A 161 -7.96 -4.73 -12.02
CA LYS A 161 -7.85 -3.48 -11.26
C LYS A 161 -7.54 -3.75 -9.79
N LEU A 162 -8.22 -4.74 -9.19
CA LEU A 162 -7.96 -5.13 -7.81
C LEU A 162 -6.55 -5.69 -7.62
N PHE A 163 -6.08 -6.53 -8.55
CA PHE A 163 -4.71 -7.03 -8.53
C PHE A 163 -3.68 -5.89 -8.61
N TYR A 164 -3.80 -4.98 -9.57
CA TYR A 164 -2.88 -3.84 -9.67
C TYR A 164 -2.98 -2.87 -8.49
N LEU A 165 -4.16 -2.79 -7.85
CA LEU A 165 -4.33 -2.01 -6.63
C LEU A 165 -3.48 -2.59 -5.52
N TRP A 166 -3.64 -3.88 -5.24
CA TRP A 166 -2.84 -4.55 -4.23
C TRP A 166 -1.36 -4.54 -4.56
N LEU A 167 -0.99 -4.78 -5.82
CA LEU A 167 0.41 -4.75 -6.24
C LEU A 167 1.02 -3.37 -6.02
N SER A 168 0.28 -2.29 -6.34
CA SER A 168 0.73 -0.93 -6.06
C SER A 168 0.85 -0.65 -4.55
N PHE A 169 -0.10 -1.11 -3.75
CA PHE A 169 -0.08 -0.93 -2.30
C PHE A 169 1.11 -1.65 -1.67
N HIS A 170 1.35 -2.92 -2.02
CA HIS A 170 2.53 -3.65 -1.58
C HIS A 170 3.83 -2.97 -2.00
N SER A 171 3.92 -2.51 -3.26
CA SER A 171 5.12 -1.84 -3.74
C SER A 171 5.39 -0.51 -3.01
N PHE A 172 4.36 0.32 -2.77
CA PHE A 172 4.51 1.52 -1.94
C PHE A 172 4.88 1.20 -0.49
N ASN A 173 4.30 0.15 0.07
CA ASN A 173 4.56 -0.26 1.44
C ASN A 173 5.97 -0.84 1.62
N MET A 174 6.50 -1.54 0.62
CA MET A 174 7.89 -2.02 0.58
C MET A 174 8.92 -0.87 0.42
N PHE A 175 8.48 0.36 0.16
CA PHE A 175 9.32 1.56 0.26
C PHE A 175 9.05 2.33 1.56
N PHE A 176 7.83 2.87 1.72
CA PHE A 176 7.49 3.74 2.84
C PHE A 176 7.35 2.98 4.16
N GLY A 177 6.66 1.83 4.16
CA GLY A 177 6.51 0.97 5.33
C GLY A 177 7.83 0.32 5.73
N ALA A 178 8.64 -0.10 4.75
CA ALA A 178 9.98 -0.63 4.97
C ALA A 178 10.93 0.39 5.61
N PHE A 179 10.82 1.67 5.26
CA PHE A 179 11.58 2.74 5.91
C PHE A 179 11.17 2.90 7.38
N VAL A 180 9.86 2.95 7.66
CA VAL A 180 9.33 3.07 9.03
C VAL A 180 9.76 1.87 9.88
N ALA A 181 9.60 0.66 9.36
CA ALA A 181 10.04 -0.55 10.04
C ALA A 181 11.56 -0.54 10.28
N GLY A 182 12.33 -0.09 9.29
CA GLY A 182 13.79 -0.06 9.37
C GLY A 182 14.30 0.95 10.39
N VAL A 183 13.67 2.12 10.50
CA VAL A 183 14.00 3.10 11.55
C VAL A 183 13.71 2.57 12.95
N ILE A 184 12.66 1.76 13.13
CA ILE A 184 12.28 1.22 14.44
C ILE A 184 13.15 0.01 14.84
N THR A 185 13.57 -0.79 13.87
CA THR A 185 14.28 -2.06 14.13
C THR A 185 15.78 -2.01 13.83
N ASP A 186 16.28 -0.90 13.27
CA ASP A 186 17.64 -0.75 12.76
C ASP A 186 18.06 -1.83 11.75
N GLN A 187 17.11 -2.29 10.92
CA GLN A 187 17.29 -3.38 9.94
C GLN A 187 16.75 -3.01 8.55
N GLY A 188 17.17 -3.77 7.54
CA GLY A 188 16.72 -3.58 6.16
C GLY A 188 16.93 -2.14 5.70
N PHE A 189 15.88 -1.48 5.22
CA PHE A 189 15.96 -0.07 4.78
C PHE A 189 16.46 0.91 5.87
N GLY A 190 16.38 0.54 7.16
CA GLY A 190 16.96 1.29 8.27
C GLY A 190 18.48 1.45 8.16
N TYR A 191 19.19 0.47 7.57
CA TYR A 191 20.63 0.57 7.35
C TYR A 191 20.98 1.77 6.48
N VAL A 192 20.17 2.13 5.49
CA VAL A 192 20.44 3.32 4.65
C VAL A 192 20.45 4.58 5.51
N ALA A 193 19.48 4.73 6.43
CA ALA A 193 19.45 5.89 7.32
C ALA A 193 20.63 5.91 8.32
N ASN A 194 21.03 4.74 8.80
CA ASN A 194 22.15 4.58 9.74
C ASN A 194 23.49 4.91 9.06
N TRP A 195 23.72 4.40 7.86
CA TRP A 195 24.93 4.63 7.08
C TRP A 195 24.99 6.01 6.41
N LEU A 196 23.87 6.74 6.36
CA LEU A 196 23.85 8.18 6.05
C LEU A 196 24.01 9.05 7.30
N TYR A 197 24.28 8.44 8.47
CA TYR A 197 24.43 9.12 9.76
C TYR A 197 23.25 10.05 10.09
N MET A 198 22.03 9.66 9.71
CA MET A 198 20.85 10.46 10.01
C MET A 198 20.60 10.49 11.52
N GLY A 199 20.41 11.69 12.08
CA GLY A 199 19.99 11.84 13.47
C GLY A 199 18.59 11.27 13.71
N ILE A 200 18.31 10.84 14.95
CA ILE A 200 17.03 10.22 15.35
C ILE A 200 15.83 11.12 14.97
N ALA A 201 15.94 12.43 15.22
CA ALA A 201 14.88 13.38 14.87
C ALA A 201 14.54 13.38 13.38
N LEU A 202 15.55 13.27 12.51
CA LEU A 202 15.38 13.23 11.06
C LEU A 202 14.75 11.90 10.60
N LYS A 203 15.20 10.77 11.16
CA LYS A 203 14.61 9.45 10.91
C LYS A 203 13.12 9.42 11.27
N MET A 204 12.77 9.96 12.43
CA MET A 204 11.37 10.06 12.89
C MET A 204 10.54 10.98 12.00
N LEU A 205 11.09 12.15 11.63
CA LEU A 205 10.42 13.08 10.72
C LEU A 205 10.12 12.42 9.37
N PHE A 206 11.10 11.75 8.75
CA PHE A 206 10.89 11.05 7.48
C PHE A 206 9.90 9.89 7.60
N SER A 207 9.92 9.16 8.73
CA SER A 207 8.96 8.10 9.00
C SER A 207 7.52 8.63 9.07
N LEU A 208 7.31 9.77 9.75
CA LEU A 208 6.01 10.44 9.81
C LEU A 208 5.56 10.94 8.43
N ILE A 209 6.48 11.51 7.63
CA ILE A 209 6.19 11.92 6.26
C ILE A 209 5.82 10.71 5.39
N ALA A 210 6.53 9.59 5.51
CA ALA A 210 6.26 8.36 4.77
C ALA A 210 4.85 7.81 5.08
N LEU A 211 4.48 7.72 6.36
CA LEU A 211 3.13 7.33 6.77
C LEU A 211 2.05 8.31 6.27
N GLY A 212 2.35 9.62 6.30
CA GLY A 212 1.48 10.65 5.76
C GLY A 212 1.24 10.52 4.25
N ILE A 213 2.29 10.22 3.48
CA ILE A 213 2.21 9.96 2.04
C ILE A 213 1.37 8.69 1.79
N MET A 214 1.59 7.62 2.55
CA MET A 214 0.78 6.40 2.45
C MET A 214 -0.69 6.67 2.73
N ALA A 215 -1.02 7.40 3.81
CA ALA A 215 -2.39 7.80 4.12
C ALA A 215 -3.02 8.61 2.98
N TYR A 216 -2.26 9.52 2.40
CA TYR A 216 -2.72 10.32 1.28
C TYR A 216 -2.99 9.50 0.01
N ILE A 217 -2.08 8.57 -0.33
CA ILE A 217 -2.25 7.65 -1.47
C ILE A 217 -3.50 6.79 -1.24
N GLY A 218 -3.64 6.18 -0.05
CA GLY A 218 -4.81 5.38 0.31
C GLY A 218 -6.11 6.18 0.23
N TRP A 219 -6.12 7.41 0.75
CA TRP A 219 -7.27 8.31 0.63
C TRP A 219 -7.65 8.57 -0.83
N ARG A 220 -6.67 8.81 -1.72
CA ARG A 220 -6.94 8.98 -3.17
C ARG A 220 -7.35 7.67 -3.85
N ALA A 221 -6.86 6.54 -3.37
CA ALA A 221 -7.15 5.22 -3.92
C ALA A 221 -8.62 4.79 -3.76
N ALA A 222 -9.40 5.46 -2.90
CA ALA A 222 -10.85 5.22 -2.78
C ALA A 222 -11.57 5.19 -4.14
N ARG A 223 -11.20 6.06 -5.09
CA ARG A 223 -11.79 6.06 -6.45
C ARG A 223 -11.52 4.76 -7.21
N HIS A 224 -10.32 4.21 -7.04
CA HIS A 224 -9.88 2.96 -7.66
C HIS A 224 -10.49 1.75 -6.96
N VAL A 225 -10.55 1.75 -5.62
CA VAL A 225 -11.27 0.73 -4.83
C VAL A 225 -12.71 0.61 -5.32
N LEU A 226 -13.45 1.72 -5.43
CA LEU A 226 -14.83 1.69 -5.92
C LEU A 226 -14.96 1.23 -7.38
N ALA A 227 -13.97 1.51 -8.22
CA ALA A 227 -13.92 1.03 -9.60
C ALA A 227 -13.68 -0.49 -9.72
N THR A 228 -13.33 -1.17 -8.62
CA THR A 228 -13.31 -2.64 -8.56
C THR A 228 -14.69 -3.26 -8.34
N SER A 229 -15.71 -2.46 -8.03
CA SER A 229 -17.09 -2.94 -7.98
C SER A 229 -17.65 -3.11 -9.40
N ASN A 230 -18.38 -4.21 -9.61
CA ASN A 230 -19.16 -4.47 -10.83
C ASN A 230 -20.61 -3.96 -10.74
N SER A 231 -21.03 -3.33 -9.65
CA SER A 231 -22.44 -3.00 -9.40
C SER A 231 -22.61 -1.66 -8.71
N PRO A 232 -23.53 -0.79 -9.20
CA PRO A 232 -23.88 0.46 -8.53
C PRO A 232 -24.47 0.29 -7.14
N GLN A 233 -25.28 -0.76 -6.90
CA GLN A 233 -25.88 -1.08 -5.59
C GLN A 233 -24.83 -1.15 -4.46
N ARG A 234 -23.59 -1.55 -4.80
CA ARG A 234 -22.49 -1.71 -3.84
C ARG A 234 -21.79 -0.40 -3.50
N ILE A 235 -21.89 0.58 -4.40
CA ILE A 235 -21.24 1.88 -4.27
C ILE A 235 -22.21 2.92 -3.71
N ASN A 236 -23.48 2.56 -3.51
CA ASN A 236 -24.46 3.39 -2.82
C ASN A 236 -23.91 3.80 -1.44
N ARG A 237 -24.34 4.95 -0.90
CA ARG A 237 -23.74 5.50 0.32
C ARG A 237 -23.83 4.59 1.54
N LYS A 238 -24.88 3.77 1.63
CA LYS A 238 -25.09 2.80 2.71
C LYS A 238 -24.11 1.63 2.65
N ASN A 239 -23.90 1.07 1.46
CA ASN A 239 -23.08 -0.12 1.22
C ASN A 239 -21.60 0.22 1.00
N ARG A 240 -21.27 1.45 0.61
CA ARG A 240 -19.90 1.92 0.36
C ARG A 240 -18.89 1.60 1.47
N PRO A 241 -19.13 1.95 2.76
CA PRO A 241 -18.15 1.65 3.81
C PRO A 241 -17.96 0.14 3.99
N TYR A 242 -19.04 -0.65 3.93
CA TYR A 242 -18.97 -2.11 3.98
C TYR A 242 -18.21 -2.68 2.78
N PHE A 243 -18.41 -2.12 1.58
CA PHE A 243 -17.67 -2.53 0.40
C PHE A 243 -16.18 -2.24 0.57
N ILE A 244 -15.80 -1.03 0.99
CA ILE A 244 -14.39 -0.69 1.24
C ILE A 244 -13.80 -1.58 2.34
N LEU A 245 -14.50 -1.79 3.45
CA LEU A 245 -14.06 -2.66 4.54
C LEU A 245 -13.74 -4.07 4.04
N ASN A 246 -14.63 -4.67 3.26
CA ASN A 246 -14.43 -6.01 2.70
C ASN A 246 -13.43 -6.03 1.54
N GLN A 247 -13.24 -4.93 0.83
CA GLN A 247 -12.34 -4.88 -0.33
C GLN A 247 -10.90 -4.55 0.06
N THR A 248 -10.66 -3.77 1.11
CA THR A 248 -9.31 -3.33 1.53
C THR A 248 -8.94 -3.77 2.93
N ILE A 249 -9.72 -3.42 3.95
CA ILE A 249 -9.29 -3.59 5.36
C ILE A 249 -9.27 -5.05 5.79
N LEU A 250 -10.37 -5.79 5.58
CA LEU A 250 -10.44 -7.20 5.95
C LEU A 250 -9.40 -8.04 5.19
N PRO A 251 -9.21 -7.86 3.87
CA PRO A 251 -8.13 -8.51 3.14
C PRO A 251 -6.73 -8.16 3.63
N TRP A 252 -6.49 -6.90 3.98
CA TRP A 252 -5.23 -6.50 4.57
C TRP A 252 -4.98 -7.20 5.91
N LEU A 253 -5.97 -7.23 6.82
CA LEU A 253 -5.82 -7.89 8.13
C LEU A 253 -5.56 -9.40 7.98
N VAL A 254 -6.47 -10.09 7.28
CA VAL A 254 -6.41 -11.55 7.12
C VAL A 254 -5.20 -11.95 6.27
N GLY A 255 -4.98 -11.25 5.16
CA GLY A 255 -3.85 -11.49 4.28
C GLY A 255 -2.51 -11.24 4.96
N SER A 256 -2.38 -10.18 5.76
CA SER A 256 -1.16 -9.93 6.54
C SER A 256 -0.89 -11.02 7.56
N ALA A 257 -1.93 -11.48 8.28
CA ALA A 257 -1.79 -12.56 9.25
C ALA A 257 -1.34 -13.87 8.58
N ILE A 258 -1.94 -14.21 7.42
CA ILE A 258 -1.54 -15.37 6.61
C ILE A 258 -0.08 -15.23 6.15
N MET A 259 0.31 -14.06 5.62
CA MET A 259 1.67 -13.86 5.14
C MET A 259 2.71 -13.89 6.26
N LEU A 260 2.43 -13.31 7.44
CA LEU A 260 3.32 -13.40 8.60
C LEU A 260 3.51 -14.85 9.05
N TRP A 261 2.43 -15.63 9.09
CA TRP A 261 2.48 -17.04 9.44
C TRP A 261 3.32 -17.84 8.44
N ILE A 262 3.14 -17.59 7.13
CA ILE A 262 3.93 -18.23 6.06
C ILE A 262 5.40 -17.79 6.10
N LYS A 263 5.72 -16.62 6.64
CA LYS A 263 7.10 -16.12 6.72
C LYS A 263 7.86 -16.50 7.98
N VAL A 264 7.25 -17.24 8.92
CA VAL A 264 7.97 -17.71 10.12
C VAL A 264 9.20 -18.52 9.69
N PRO A 265 10.42 -18.10 10.06
CA PRO A 265 11.66 -18.75 9.63
C PRO A 265 11.78 -20.15 10.27
N ASN A 266 12.26 -21.11 9.50
CA ASN A 266 12.53 -22.48 9.95
C ASN A 266 13.99 -22.69 10.39
N LYS A 267 14.85 -21.69 10.13
CA LYS A 267 16.26 -21.63 10.51
C LYS A 267 16.55 -20.29 11.17
N MET A 268 17.68 -20.19 11.87
CA MET A 268 18.11 -18.91 12.44
C MET A 268 18.33 -17.88 11.32
N PRO A 269 17.59 -16.76 11.31
CA PRO A 269 17.76 -15.74 10.29
C PRO A 269 19.05 -14.94 10.50
N GLN A 270 19.57 -14.33 9.43
CA GLN A 270 20.68 -13.39 9.48
C GLN A 270 20.30 -12.12 10.27
N HIS A 271 19.04 -11.72 10.19
CA HIS A 271 18.50 -10.59 10.97
C HIS A 271 17.58 -11.11 12.07
N GLU A 272 18.00 -10.97 13.34
CA GLU A 272 17.29 -11.53 14.50
C GLU A 272 15.83 -11.07 14.62
N ASN A 273 15.53 -9.83 14.22
CA ASN A 273 14.20 -9.21 14.36
C ASN A 273 13.40 -9.17 13.05
N ILE A 274 13.70 -10.05 12.08
CA ILE A 274 13.06 -10.04 10.76
C ILE A 274 11.52 -10.12 10.82
N ILE A 275 10.98 -10.89 11.78
CA ILE A 275 9.52 -11.02 11.96
C ILE A 275 8.90 -9.71 12.44
N VAL A 276 9.58 -9.00 13.35
CA VAL A 276 9.13 -7.69 13.86
C VAL A 276 9.19 -6.66 12.74
N TYR A 277 10.28 -6.66 11.96
CA TYR A 277 10.43 -5.82 10.77
C TYR A 277 9.29 -6.02 9.77
N ASP A 278 9.04 -7.27 9.35
CA ASP A 278 7.94 -7.63 8.45
C ASP A 278 6.57 -7.28 9.03
N GLY A 279 6.39 -7.49 10.34
CA GLY A 279 5.18 -7.14 11.08
C GLY A 279 4.88 -5.64 11.03
N ILE A 280 5.90 -4.80 11.22
CA ILE A 280 5.75 -3.34 11.12
C ILE A 280 5.49 -2.92 9.67
N ILE A 281 6.16 -3.52 8.68
CA ILE A 281 5.86 -3.26 7.26
C ILE A 281 4.39 -3.55 6.99
N LEU A 282 3.92 -4.76 7.32
CA LEU A 282 2.54 -5.15 7.09
C LEU A 282 1.55 -4.33 7.93
N GLY A 283 1.93 -3.91 9.14
CA GLY A 283 1.17 -2.99 9.96
C GLY A 283 1.03 -1.60 9.35
N ALA A 284 2.11 -1.05 8.78
CA ALA A 284 2.12 0.26 8.13
C ALA A 284 1.14 0.33 6.94
N MET A 285 0.87 -0.80 6.27
CA MET A 285 -0.15 -0.92 5.22
C MET A 285 -1.56 -0.50 5.68
N ALA A 286 -1.82 -0.43 6.99
CA ALA A 286 -3.03 0.17 7.56
C ALA A 286 -3.30 1.57 7.00
N PHE A 287 -2.25 2.39 6.85
CA PHE A 287 -2.37 3.76 6.36
C PHE A 287 -2.83 3.80 4.89
N LEU A 288 -2.48 2.81 4.08
CA LEU A 288 -3.01 2.67 2.71
C LEU A 288 -4.42 2.06 2.69
N SER A 289 -4.70 1.10 3.57
CA SER A 289 -5.91 0.26 3.49
C SER A 289 -7.14 0.87 4.19
N ILE A 290 -6.93 1.61 5.28
CA ILE A 290 -7.99 2.27 6.06
C ILE A 290 -8.33 3.64 5.47
N ALA A 291 -7.32 4.38 4.97
CA ALA A 291 -7.51 5.73 4.44
C ALA A 291 -8.64 5.90 3.37
N PRO A 292 -8.90 4.92 2.48
CA PRO A 292 -10.02 4.97 1.55
C PRO A 292 -11.39 5.22 2.19
N LEU A 293 -11.61 4.75 3.44
CA LEU A 293 -12.87 4.96 4.17
C LEU A 293 -13.18 6.44 4.40
N PHE A 294 -12.16 7.27 4.54
CA PHE A 294 -12.34 8.70 4.84
C PHE A 294 -12.61 9.54 3.58
N ASN A 295 -12.46 8.99 2.37
CA ASN A 295 -12.74 9.73 1.13
C ASN A 295 -14.17 9.50 0.63
N TRP A 296 -15.15 10.03 1.35
CA TRP A 296 -16.58 9.89 1.01
C TRP A 296 -16.98 10.59 -0.31
N LYS A 297 -16.24 11.62 -0.72
CA LYS A 297 -16.50 12.40 -1.96
C LYS A 297 -15.90 11.75 -3.21
N ALA A 298 -15.13 10.66 -3.06
CA ALA A 298 -14.58 9.94 -4.20
C ALA A 298 -15.72 9.35 -5.05
N LYS A 299 -15.68 9.62 -6.35
CA LYS A 299 -16.48 8.94 -7.36
C LYS A 299 -15.68 7.77 -7.94
N PRO A 300 -16.32 6.67 -8.36
CA PRO A 300 -15.64 5.60 -9.10
C PRO A 300 -14.86 6.19 -10.28
N PHE A 301 -13.68 5.65 -10.54
CA PHE A 301 -12.80 6.16 -11.60
C PHE A 301 -13.45 6.09 -13.00
N GLU A 302 -14.33 5.12 -13.24
CA GLU A 302 -15.10 4.99 -14.48
C GLU A 302 -16.53 5.49 -14.29
N SER A 303 -17.00 6.34 -15.22
CA SER A 303 -18.34 6.93 -15.20
C SER A 303 -19.42 6.01 -15.78
N LYS A 304 -19.03 5.02 -16.60
CA LYS A 304 -19.94 4.09 -17.26
C LYS A 304 -19.86 2.72 -16.57
N PHE A 305 -20.68 2.52 -15.53
CA PHE A 305 -21.00 1.16 -15.12
C PHE A 305 -21.78 0.52 -16.27
N SER A 306 -21.21 -0.53 -16.87
CA SER A 306 -22.03 -1.39 -17.71
C SER A 306 -23.17 -1.90 -16.84
N ALA A 307 -24.42 -1.63 -17.24
CA ALA A 307 -25.63 -2.11 -16.57
C ALA A 307 -25.70 -3.66 -16.48
N SER A 308 -24.70 -4.36 -17.02
CA SER A 308 -24.44 -5.77 -16.84
C SER A 308 -24.35 -6.14 -15.35
N ARG A 309 -25.47 -6.60 -14.80
CA ARG A 309 -25.64 -7.24 -13.48
C ARG A 309 -24.94 -8.61 -13.41
N LYS A 310 -23.70 -8.74 -13.88
CA LYS A 310 -22.96 -10.01 -13.81
C LYS A 310 -22.72 -10.35 -12.35
N LYS A 311 -23.28 -11.48 -11.91
CA LYS A 311 -23.03 -12.06 -10.58
C LYS A 311 -21.53 -12.29 -10.45
N THR A 312 -20.93 -11.67 -9.43
CA THR A 312 -19.51 -11.83 -9.14
C THR A 312 -19.37 -13.10 -8.31
N GLY A 313 -18.75 -14.12 -8.87
CA GLY A 313 -18.52 -15.40 -8.21
C GLY A 313 -17.16 -15.47 -7.50
N PHE A 314 -16.95 -16.58 -6.81
CA PHE A 314 -15.62 -16.99 -6.35
C PHE A 314 -14.71 -17.22 -7.53
N VAL A 315 -13.49 -16.70 -7.48
CA VAL A 315 -12.55 -16.85 -8.59
C VAL A 315 -11.52 -17.94 -8.30
N TRP A 316 -12.00 -19.18 -8.38
CA TRP A 316 -11.26 -20.40 -8.06
C TRP A 316 -9.92 -20.53 -8.78
N ALA A 317 -9.81 -20.06 -10.02
CA ALA A 317 -8.54 -20.05 -10.74
C ALA A 317 -7.44 -19.24 -10.02
N TYR A 318 -7.77 -18.07 -9.46
CA TYR A 318 -6.80 -17.31 -8.67
C TYR A 318 -6.53 -17.94 -7.31
N LEU A 319 -7.51 -18.66 -6.72
CA LEU A 319 -7.25 -19.42 -5.49
C LEU A 319 -6.20 -20.50 -5.74
N LEU A 320 -6.37 -21.30 -6.80
CA LEU A 320 -5.40 -22.32 -7.18
C LEU A 320 -4.03 -21.70 -7.48
N ALA A 321 -4.00 -20.58 -8.19
CA ALA A 321 -2.77 -19.84 -8.43
C ALA A 321 -2.12 -19.34 -7.12
N ALA A 322 -2.90 -18.82 -6.16
CA ALA A 322 -2.40 -18.37 -4.87
C ALA A 322 -1.84 -19.53 -4.03
N ILE A 323 -2.56 -20.67 -3.98
CA ILE A 323 -2.08 -21.88 -3.28
C ILE A 323 -0.79 -22.35 -3.93
N PHE A 324 -0.76 -22.48 -5.25
CA PHE A 324 0.45 -22.86 -5.99
C PHE A 324 1.62 -21.92 -5.71
N LEU A 325 1.39 -20.61 -5.75
CA LEU A 325 2.42 -19.61 -5.44
C LEU A 325 2.88 -19.67 -3.98
N ILE A 326 1.98 -19.89 -3.02
CA ILE A 326 2.36 -20.08 -1.60
C ILE A 326 3.25 -21.32 -1.45
N LEU A 327 2.87 -22.44 -2.07
CA LEU A 327 3.65 -23.68 -2.01
C LEU A 327 5.02 -23.49 -2.65
N LEU A 328 5.08 -22.89 -3.85
CA LEU A 328 6.33 -22.58 -4.53
C LEU A 328 7.20 -21.62 -3.71
N TYR A 329 6.61 -20.58 -3.13
CA TYR A 329 7.30 -19.60 -2.31
C TYR A 329 7.85 -20.23 -1.02
N ARG A 330 7.02 -20.98 -0.28
CA ARG A 330 7.40 -21.56 1.01
C ARG A 330 8.37 -22.72 0.87
N PHE A 331 8.02 -23.72 0.05
CA PHE A 331 8.81 -24.95 -0.09
C PHE A 331 9.95 -24.78 -1.11
N GLY A 332 9.73 -24.03 -2.19
CA GLY A 332 10.77 -23.80 -3.20
C GLY A 332 11.95 -22.96 -2.68
N LEU A 333 11.70 -22.03 -1.76
CA LEU A 333 12.75 -21.21 -1.14
C LEU A 333 13.19 -21.70 0.25
N GLU A 334 12.72 -22.87 0.70
CA GLU A 334 13.05 -23.40 2.03
C GLU A 334 14.55 -23.70 2.18
N ARG A 335 15.15 -24.27 1.13
CA ARG A 335 16.57 -24.60 1.10
C ARG A 335 17.45 -23.41 0.73
N GLY A 336 16.87 -22.29 0.34
CA GLY A 336 17.56 -21.15 -0.21
C GLY A 336 17.87 -21.34 -1.70
N LEU A 337 17.61 -20.31 -2.51
CA LEU A 337 18.04 -20.27 -3.91
C LEU A 337 19.34 -19.48 -4.00
N HIS A 338 20.42 -20.15 -4.37
CA HIS A 338 21.75 -19.55 -4.50
C HIS A 338 21.87 -18.81 -5.83
N PHE A 339 22.24 -17.53 -5.77
CA PHE A 339 22.53 -16.70 -6.93
C PHE A 339 24.02 -16.43 -6.99
N LEU A 340 24.68 -16.99 -8.01
CA LEU A 340 26.09 -16.84 -8.34
C LEU A 340 26.23 -16.10 -9.69
N ILE A 341 25.62 -14.92 -9.79
CA ILE A 341 25.61 -14.14 -11.03
C ILE A 341 26.73 -13.10 -10.95
N LYS A 342 27.65 -13.09 -11.91
CA LYS A 342 28.65 -12.02 -12.06
C LYS A 342 28.24 -11.11 -13.22
N ILE A 343 27.99 -9.84 -12.91
CA ILE A 343 27.59 -8.84 -13.91
C ILE A 343 28.76 -7.86 -14.08
N SER A 344 29.49 -7.95 -15.20
CA SER A 344 30.56 -7.01 -15.55
C SER A 344 30.10 -6.06 -16.64
N PHE A 345 30.12 -4.74 -16.37
CA PHE A 345 29.91 -3.70 -17.38
C PHE A 345 31.23 -3.02 -17.71
N SER A 346 31.75 -3.22 -18.93
CA SER A 346 32.84 -2.43 -19.48
C SER A 346 32.26 -1.25 -20.28
N ILE A 347 32.22 -0.06 -19.67
CA ILE A 347 31.93 1.17 -20.42
C ILE A 347 33.28 1.69 -20.94
N SER A 348 33.67 1.30 -22.15
CA SER A 348 34.76 2.01 -22.83
C SER A 348 34.20 3.32 -23.38
N LEU A 349 34.49 4.43 -22.72
CA LEU A 349 34.41 5.73 -23.37
C LEU A 349 35.53 5.75 -24.41
N TYR A 350 35.18 5.53 -25.68
CA TYR A 350 36.05 5.88 -26.80
C TYR A 350 36.40 7.36 -26.62
N ARG A 351 37.66 7.64 -26.31
CA ARG A 351 38.22 9.00 -26.30
C ARG A 351 38.63 9.39 -27.70
#